data_AF-A0A349MVN0-F1
#
_entry.id   AF-A0A349MVN0-F1
#
_cell.length_a   1.000
_cell.length_b   1.000
_cell.length_c   1.000
_cell.angle_alpha   90.00
_cell.angle_beta   90.00
_cell.angle_gamma   90.00
#
_symmetry.space_group_name_H-M   'P 1'
#
loop_
_entity.id
_entity.type
_entity.pdbx_description
1 polymer ?
#
loop_
_entity_poly.entity_id
_entity_poly.type
_entity_poly.pdbx_seq_one_letter_code
_entity_poly.pdbx_strand_id
1 'polypeptide(L)'
;MDNTDYMVTSLNKVPTLTLVGDIQGMSHDVYKLLSFNLNFMDGRVLQGFAKLKWQGDGSLQWVKKNFKLKTYVDDSCQTKLKFKPLADWASNNEFNLKANYMDLTHARNITNAKLFARMTATRSNVDETLLHSINFSQIQGFPIHLLVNGKSQGLYTLNTGKNSILFNMDKSSLTQASVEAAQYNDTTRFITANPKFDGTDFTVEFPDIMTDSIKNSFINLMNFVNVSNPSAFRADQDQYLDVNSVIDFGLFSNVIEDTDMNVKNAMYVTYDGKKWMMVPYDLDTSWALQWDGKSLQNVDQDLFNFQGNQLLQKTFESNQDLVYRRYHDLRTGILRADNIINAFKNFMKHVGETQYENDLDIWPSLPSQSLTGMAQLQYAIYKRLEVVDQQIEKHFGGGRSFITPNYVKNSDAKFDLTDWKTVGTFYRTSFSTSINNGSMGIGCWTTGLKENTWSHIESKQILIQGPNDCPVVSFGGKILVSSGVSLTDEDFIGISIRFRDSNQKEISNVTVAADKTLIDFPQMLKAENIKTPQGTSWIQFEFNFSRNGHAILTQPQLNFTPTLGQYSSCD
;
A
#
# COMPACT_ATOMS: atom_id res chain seq x y z
N MET A 1 -36.49 -36.03 23.67
CA MET A 1 -36.20 -35.43 22.36
C MET A 1 -36.02 -33.95 22.58
N ASP A 2 -35.01 -33.42 21.89
CA ASP A 2 -34.76 -32.01 21.59
C ASP A 2 -34.04 -31.15 22.62
N ASN A 3 -32.71 -31.13 22.44
CA ASN A 3 -32.00 -30.04 21.76
C ASN A 3 -30.76 -29.50 22.51
N THR A 4 -29.99 -30.41 23.13
CA THR A 4 -28.66 -30.10 23.68
C THR A 4 -27.50 -30.43 22.72
N ASP A 5 -27.78 -30.88 21.49
CA ASP A 5 -26.76 -31.30 20.52
C ASP A 5 -26.36 -30.21 19.49
N TYR A 6 -26.79 -28.96 19.65
CA TYR A 6 -26.50 -27.88 18.68
C TYR A 6 -25.50 -26.81 19.12
N MET A 7 -24.80 -26.97 20.26
CA MET A 7 -23.82 -25.96 20.73
C MET A 7 -22.47 -26.52 21.19
N VAL A 8 -22.08 -27.70 20.71
CA VAL A 8 -20.70 -28.20 20.88
C VAL A 8 -19.93 -28.02 19.57
N THR A 9 -18.99 -27.08 19.56
CA THR A 9 -17.90 -26.91 18.57
C THR A 9 -18.26 -26.51 17.13
N SER A 10 -18.60 -25.24 16.90
CA SER A 10 -18.07 -24.57 15.70
C SER A 10 -16.64 -24.15 15.97
N LEU A 11 -15.72 -25.11 16.12
CA LEU A 11 -14.30 -24.84 15.86
C LEU A 11 -14.29 -24.23 14.45
N ASN A 12 -13.79 -23.01 14.27
CA ASN A 12 -13.37 -22.56 12.94
C ASN A 12 -12.33 -23.58 12.49
N LYS A 13 -12.77 -24.51 11.65
CA LYS A 13 -11.96 -25.62 11.16
C LYS A 13 -11.29 -25.10 9.88
N VAL A 14 -9.98 -25.24 9.84
CA VAL A 14 -9.19 -25.13 8.61
C VAL A 14 -9.07 -26.53 7.99
N PRO A 15 -8.83 -26.65 6.67
CA PRO A 15 -8.54 -27.94 6.05
C PRO A 15 -7.44 -28.70 6.78
N THR A 16 -7.55 -30.03 6.84
CA THR A 16 -6.57 -30.88 7.53
C THR A 16 -5.78 -31.71 6.53
N LEU A 17 -4.46 -31.56 6.55
CA LEU A 17 -3.53 -32.41 5.81
C LEU A 17 -2.89 -33.41 6.75
N THR A 18 -3.10 -34.69 6.49
CA THR A 18 -2.43 -35.79 7.18
C THR A 18 -1.38 -36.41 6.27
N LEU A 19 -0.15 -36.57 6.78
CA LEU A 19 0.96 -37.23 6.11
C LEU A 19 1.42 -38.44 6.93
N VAL A 20 1.61 -39.59 6.29
CA VAL A 20 2.04 -40.84 6.95
C VAL A 20 3.17 -41.49 6.19
N GLY A 21 4.29 -41.75 6.86
CA GLY A 21 5.47 -42.42 6.30
C GLY A 21 6.77 -42.09 7.04
N ASP A 22 7.88 -42.65 6.55
CA ASP A 22 9.21 -42.41 7.13
C ASP A 22 9.71 -40.99 6.80
N ILE A 23 10.14 -40.27 7.84
CA ILE A 23 10.72 -38.92 7.73
C ILE A 23 12.21 -38.89 8.15
N GLN A 24 12.79 -40.03 8.55
CA GLN A 24 14.15 -40.09 9.06
C GLN A 24 15.17 -39.68 8.00
N GLY A 25 16.02 -38.71 8.29
CA GLY A 25 17.04 -38.23 7.33
C GLY A 25 16.46 -37.36 6.20
N MET A 26 15.22 -36.89 6.32
CA MET A 26 14.71 -35.80 5.47
C MET A 26 15.56 -34.54 5.67
N SER A 27 15.83 -33.83 4.58
CA SER A 27 16.60 -32.58 4.60
C SER A 27 16.12 -31.63 3.50
N HIS A 28 16.86 -30.54 3.27
CA HIS A 28 16.64 -29.65 2.13
C HIS A 28 16.86 -30.35 0.77
N ASP A 29 17.64 -31.42 0.72
CA ASP A 29 18.01 -32.09 -0.54
C ASP A 29 17.39 -33.48 -0.66
N VAL A 30 17.03 -34.09 0.48
CA VAL A 30 16.51 -35.46 0.54
C VAL A 30 14.99 -35.45 0.67
N TYR A 31 14.32 -35.87 -0.41
CA TYR A 31 12.88 -36.17 -0.39
C TYR A 31 12.59 -37.49 0.33
N LYS A 32 11.46 -37.52 1.02
CA LYS A 32 10.82 -38.73 1.54
C LYS A 32 9.44 -38.92 0.94
N LEU A 33 9.04 -40.18 0.79
CA LEU A 33 7.74 -40.56 0.27
C LEU A 33 6.79 -40.85 1.43
N LEU A 34 5.67 -40.13 1.48
CA LEU A 34 4.61 -40.31 2.47
C LEU A 34 3.29 -40.50 1.73
N SER A 35 2.35 -41.25 2.29
CA SER A 35 0.95 -41.14 1.89
C SER A 35 0.36 -39.86 2.46
N PHE A 36 -0.63 -39.29 1.77
CA PHE A 36 -1.33 -38.11 2.25
C PHE A 36 -2.85 -38.25 2.17
N ASN A 37 -3.53 -37.56 3.07
CA ASN A 37 -4.97 -37.32 3.03
C ASN A 37 -5.24 -35.84 3.35
N LEU A 38 -5.80 -35.11 2.40
CA LEU A 38 -6.21 -33.72 2.54
C LEU A 38 -7.73 -33.63 2.59
N ASN A 39 -8.25 -33.23 3.76
CA ASN A 39 -9.67 -33.02 3.99
C ASN A 39 -9.98 -31.52 3.93
N PHE A 40 -10.76 -31.11 2.94
CA PHE A 40 -11.20 -29.73 2.77
C PHE A 40 -12.45 -29.44 3.60
N MET A 41 -12.69 -28.15 3.84
CA MET A 41 -13.84 -27.67 4.59
C MET A 41 -15.18 -27.82 3.87
N ASP A 42 -15.14 -27.97 2.54
CA ASP A 42 -16.31 -28.22 1.69
C ASP A 42 -16.66 -29.72 1.60
N GLY A 43 -16.00 -30.57 2.37
CA GLY A 43 -16.21 -32.02 2.37
C GLY A 43 -15.43 -32.77 1.29
N ARG A 44 -14.69 -32.09 0.41
CA ARG A 44 -13.78 -32.78 -0.52
C ARG A 44 -12.66 -33.47 0.25
N VAL A 45 -12.33 -34.68 -0.20
CA VAL A 45 -11.21 -35.47 0.32
C VAL A 45 -10.30 -35.83 -0.84
N LEU A 46 -9.01 -35.58 -0.68
CA LEU A 46 -7.99 -35.95 -1.66
C LEU A 46 -6.96 -36.86 -0.99
N GLN A 47 -6.66 -37.99 -1.62
CA GLN A 47 -5.71 -38.97 -1.13
C GLN A 47 -4.71 -39.34 -2.21
N GLY A 48 -3.51 -39.73 -1.79
CA GLY A 48 -2.46 -40.19 -2.69
C GLY A 48 -1.12 -40.28 -1.98
N PHE A 49 -0.04 -40.07 -2.73
CA PHE A 49 1.31 -40.07 -2.21
C PHE A 49 1.98 -38.73 -2.46
N ALA A 50 2.89 -38.33 -1.57
CA ALA A 50 3.61 -37.08 -1.63
C ALA A 50 5.10 -37.31 -1.43
N LYS A 51 5.92 -36.78 -2.35
CA LYS A 51 7.34 -36.53 -2.07
C LYS A 51 7.45 -35.24 -1.27
N LEU A 52 7.98 -35.35 -0.05
CA LEU A 52 8.15 -34.27 0.91
C LEU A 52 9.62 -34.03 1.20
N LYS A 53 10.06 -32.78 1.25
CA LYS A 53 11.39 -32.41 1.77
C LYS A 53 11.30 -31.12 2.57
N TRP A 54 12.32 -30.81 3.38
CA TRP A 54 12.39 -29.50 4.03
C TRP A 54 12.57 -28.40 2.98
N GLN A 55 11.94 -27.26 3.22
CA GLN A 55 11.96 -26.11 2.30
C GLN A 55 12.51 -24.87 3.00
N GLY A 56 13.19 -24.04 2.21
CA GLY A 56 13.71 -22.75 2.62
C GLY A 56 15.21 -22.79 2.86
N ASP A 57 15.74 -21.65 3.26
CA ASP A 57 17.15 -21.40 3.51
C ASP A 57 17.34 -21.12 5.02
N GLY A 58 17.16 -19.87 5.45
CA GLY A 58 17.18 -19.50 6.87
C GLY A 58 16.16 -20.27 7.71
N SER A 59 14.99 -20.59 7.15
CA SER A 59 13.95 -21.32 7.87
C SER A 59 14.31 -22.77 8.21
N LEU A 60 15.37 -23.32 7.61
CA LEU A 60 15.86 -24.65 7.97
C LEU A 60 16.40 -24.70 9.39
N GLN A 61 16.75 -23.56 10.00
CA GLN A 61 17.23 -23.47 11.38
C GLN A 61 16.09 -23.57 12.42
N TRP A 62 14.83 -23.33 12.01
CA TRP A 62 13.69 -23.35 12.93
C TRP A 62 13.28 -24.75 13.34
N VAL A 63 12.77 -24.92 14.55
CA VAL A 63 12.28 -26.22 15.05
C VAL A 63 11.07 -26.71 14.25
N LYS A 64 10.18 -25.80 13.86
CA LYS A 64 9.03 -26.07 12.99
C LYS A 64 9.46 -25.87 11.52
N LYS A 65 9.44 -26.94 10.73
CA LYS A 65 9.99 -26.95 9.36
C LYS A 65 8.94 -26.57 8.32
N ASN A 66 9.33 -25.78 7.32
CA ASN A 66 8.58 -25.68 6.07
C ASN A 66 8.80 -26.94 5.23
N PHE A 67 7.84 -27.29 4.38
CA PHE A 67 7.95 -28.43 3.46
C PHE A 67 7.65 -28.06 2.02
N LYS A 68 8.37 -28.69 1.09
CA LYS A 68 7.99 -28.76 -0.32
C LYS A 68 7.28 -30.09 -0.56
N LEU A 69 6.08 -30.05 -1.13
CA LEU A 69 5.18 -31.19 -1.32
C LEU A 69 4.90 -31.39 -2.82
N LYS A 70 5.21 -32.58 -3.34
CA LYS A 70 4.87 -33.00 -4.71
C LYS A 70 3.94 -34.22 -4.68
N THR A 71 2.74 -34.11 -5.23
CA THR A 71 1.69 -35.14 -5.14
C THR A 71 1.67 -36.09 -6.35
N TYR A 72 1.37 -37.35 -6.07
CA TYR A 72 1.34 -38.51 -6.98
C TYR A 72 0.14 -39.40 -6.68
N VAL A 73 -0.32 -40.14 -7.70
CA VAL A 73 -1.47 -41.04 -7.59
C VAL A 73 -1.14 -42.25 -6.73
N ASP A 74 0.08 -42.77 -6.86
CA ASP A 74 0.60 -43.97 -6.18
C ASP A 74 2.05 -43.78 -5.71
N ASP A 75 2.58 -44.78 -5.00
CA ASP A 75 3.93 -44.79 -4.44
C ASP A 75 5.05 -44.93 -5.49
N SER A 76 4.73 -45.41 -6.70
CA SER A 76 5.67 -45.46 -7.82
C SER A 76 6.14 -44.07 -8.27
N CYS A 77 5.35 -43.03 -7.95
CA CYS A 77 5.60 -41.64 -8.31
C CYS A 77 5.74 -41.39 -9.82
N GLN A 78 5.17 -42.26 -10.67
CA GLN A 78 5.18 -42.09 -12.12
C GLN A 78 4.11 -41.10 -12.60
N THR A 79 2.92 -41.15 -11.98
CA THR A 79 1.78 -40.29 -12.34
C THR A 79 1.61 -39.18 -11.31
N LYS A 80 1.80 -37.93 -11.75
CA LYS A 80 1.55 -36.74 -10.92
C LYS A 80 0.06 -36.60 -10.63
N LEU A 81 -0.31 -36.47 -9.36
CA LEU A 81 -1.67 -36.18 -8.95
C LEU A 81 -1.87 -34.67 -8.93
N LYS A 82 -2.38 -34.11 -10.02
CA LYS A 82 -2.69 -32.69 -10.12
C LYS A 82 -4.11 -32.41 -9.61
N PHE A 83 -4.28 -31.32 -8.86
CA PHE A 83 -5.58 -30.89 -8.36
C PHE A 83 -5.64 -29.36 -8.21
N LYS A 84 -6.87 -28.86 -8.03
CA LYS A 84 -7.16 -27.46 -7.70
C LYS A 84 -7.57 -27.36 -6.24
N PRO A 85 -6.73 -26.79 -5.35
CA PRO A 85 -7.11 -26.61 -3.95
C PRO A 85 -8.36 -25.74 -3.79
N LEU A 86 -8.43 -24.62 -4.52
CA LEU A 86 -9.61 -23.74 -4.63
C LEU A 86 -10.03 -23.62 -6.10
N ALA A 87 -11.29 -23.22 -6.34
CA ALA A 87 -11.90 -23.23 -7.67
C ALA A 87 -11.16 -22.32 -8.68
N ASP A 88 -10.65 -21.19 -8.20
CA ASP A 88 -9.91 -20.18 -8.95
C ASP A 88 -8.42 -20.51 -9.15
N TRP A 89 -7.92 -21.62 -8.58
CA TRP A 89 -6.53 -22.04 -8.77
C TRP A 89 -6.38 -22.82 -10.08
N ALA A 90 -5.18 -22.77 -10.68
CA ALA A 90 -4.82 -23.71 -11.72
C ALA A 90 -4.55 -25.10 -11.13
N SER A 91 -4.71 -26.13 -11.98
CA SER A 91 -4.42 -27.50 -11.58
C SER A 91 -2.91 -27.72 -11.44
N ASN A 92 -2.45 -28.12 -10.24
CA ASN A 92 -1.04 -28.31 -9.94
C ASN A 92 -0.82 -29.53 -9.05
N ASN A 93 0.42 -30.04 -8.99
CA ASN A 93 0.83 -31.12 -8.11
C ASN A 93 2.00 -30.73 -7.20
N GLU A 94 2.45 -29.47 -7.23
CA GLU A 94 3.58 -28.99 -6.44
C GLU A 94 3.16 -27.78 -5.60
N PHE A 95 3.34 -27.90 -4.30
CA PHE A 95 2.92 -26.93 -3.29
C PHE A 95 4.00 -26.79 -2.21
N ASN A 96 3.92 -25.70 -1.45
CA ASN A 96 4.71 -25.51 -0.24
C ASN A 96 3.78 -25.53 0.97
N LEU A 97 4.19 -26.19 2.04
CA LEU A 97 3.58 -26.08 3.36
C LEU A 97 4.47 -25.15 4.18
N LYS A 98 4.02 -23.91 4.37
CA LYS A 98 4.75 -22.90 5.13
C LYS A 98 4.28 -22.93 6.58
N ALA A 99 5.23 -23.12 7.49
CA ALA A 99 5.03 -23.10 8.93
C ALA A 99 4.81 -21.69 9.48
N ASN A 100 5.26 -20.66 8.73
CA ASN A 100 5.30 -19.25 9.12
C ASN A 100 5.79 -19.06 10.56
N TYR A 101 6.80 -19.83 10.96
CA TYR A 101 7.19 -19.98 12.36
C TYR A 101 7.58 -18.67 13.03
N MET A 102 8.05 -17.68 12.27
CA MET A 102 8.40 -16.35 12.81
C MET A 102 7.20 -15.40 12.95
N ASP A 103 6.04 -15.69 12.34
CA ASP A 103 4.86 -14.80 12.28
C ASP A 103 3.67 -15.41 13.03
N LEU A 104 3.39 -14.91 14.24
CA LEU A 104 2.23 -15.34 15.04
C LEU A 104 0.92 -15.26 14.25
N THR A 105 0.80 -14.30 13.33
CA THR A 105 -0.45 -14.09 12.59
C THR A 105 -0.65 -15.09 11.47
N HIS A 106 0.43 -15.77 11.01
CA HIS A 106 0.46 -16.63 9.82
C HIS A 106 -0.06 -15.95 8.54
N ALA A 107 -0.27 -14.63 8.57
CA ALA A 107 -1.10 -13.92 7.60
C ALA A 107 -0.28 -13.11 6.60
N ARG A 108 0.91 -12.63 6.99
CA ARG A 108 1.69 -11.63 6.24
C ARG A 108 1.97 -12.08 4.82
N ASN A 109 2.56 -13.25 4.64
CA ASN A 109 2.99 -13.73 3.33
C ASN A 109 1.85 -13.77 2.30
N ILE A 110 0.76 -14.50 2.61
CA ILE A 110 -0.38 -14.66 1.68
C ILE A 110 -1.18 -13.37 1.53
N THR A 111 -1.38 -12.62 2.61
CA THR A 111 -2.14 -11.37 2.56
C THR A 111 -1.43 -10.34 1.70
N ASN A 112 -0.11 -10.18 1.87
CA ASN A 112 0.69 -9.28 1.06
C ASN A 112 0.75 -9.73 -0.41
N ALA A 113 0.90 -11.04 -0.68
CA ALA A 113 0.89 -11.56 -2.05
C ALA A 113 -0.44 -11.23 -2.77
N LYS A 114 -1.56 -11.35 -2.05
CA LYS A 114 -2.89 -10.95 -2.56
C LYS A 114 -3.02 -9.45 -2.75
N LEU A 115 -2.43 -8.63 -1.87
CA LEU A 115 -2.43 -7.17 -2.03
C LEU A 115 -1.64 -6.77 -3.27
N PHE A 116 -0.44 -7.33 -3.49
CA PHE A 116 0.37 -7.03 -4.67
C PHE A 116 -0.34 -7.47 -5.97
N ALA A 117 -0.94 -8.66 -5.98
CA ALA A 117 -1.75 -9.11 -7.13
C ALA A 117 -2.89 -8.13 -7.45
N ARG A 118 -3.57 -7.59 -6.43
CA ARG A 118 -4.59 -6.55 -6.60
C ARG A 118 -3.99 -5.24 -7.11
N MET A 119 -2.78 -4.86 -6.70
CA MET A 119 -2.09 -3.69 -7.27
C MET A 119 -1.85 -3.88 -8.76
N THR A 120 -1.27 -5.02 -9.16
CA THR A 120 -1.03 -5.37 -10.57
C THR A 120 -2.31 -5.33 -11.40
N ALA A 121 -3.43 -5.83 -10.86
CA ALA A 121 -4.73 -5.82 -11.52
C ALA A 121 -5.29 -4.42 -11.84
N THR A 122 -4.77 -3.36 -11.19
CA THR A 122 -5.20 -1.97 -11.46
C THR A 122 -4.37 -1.28 -12.54
N ARG A 123 -3.32 -1.92 -13.08
CA ARG A 123 -2.52 -1.33 -14.16
C ARG A 123 -3.34 -1.32 -15.45
N SER A 124 -3.20 -0.24 -16.23
CA SER A 124 -3.85 -0.13 -17.54
C SER A 124 -3.23 -1.06 -18.58
N ASN A 125 -1.93 -1.35 -18.45
CA ASN A 125 -1.15 -2.14 -19.40
C ASN A 125 -0.43 -3.27 -18.66
N VAL A 126 -1.07 -4.43 -18.54
CA VAL A 126 -0.49 -5.65 -18.00
C VAL A 126 -0.09 -6.56 -19.16
N ASP A 127 1.10 -7.17 -19.11
CA ASP A 127 1.51 -8.20 -20.07
C ASP A 127 0.44 -9.30 -20.18
N GLU A 128 0.11 -9.74 -21.40
CA GLU A 128 -0.98 -10.70 -21.63
C GLU A 128 -0.72 -12.05 -20.92
N THR A 129 0.53 -12.51 -20.88
CA THR A 129 0.88 -13.76 -20.18
C THR A 129 0.72 -13.58 -18.68
N LEU A 130 1.12 -12.43 -18.13
CA LEU A 130 0.94 -12.09 -16.72
C LEU A 130 -0.55 -11.97 -16.35
N LEU A 131 -1.36 -11.33 -17.20
CA LEU A 131 -2.80 -11.14 -17.01
C LEU A 131 -3.53 -12.49 -16.87
N HIS A 132 -3.08 -13.50 -17.61
CA HIS A 132 -3.60 -14.87 -17.56
C HIS A 132 -2.89 -15.77 -16.55
N SER A 133 -1.87 -15.25 -15.86
CA SER A 133 -1.16 -16.00 -14.83
C SER A 133 -1.95 -16.08 -13.52
N ILE A 134 -1.64 -17.11 -12.74
CA ILE A 134 -2.27 -17.31 -11.45
C ILE A 134 -1.94 -16.12 -10.56
N ASN A 135 -2.97 -15.39 -10.14
CA ASN A 135 -2.84 -14.29 -9.19
C ASN A 135 -1.72 -13.31 -9.60
N PHE A 136 -1.55 -13.04 -10.91
CA PHE A 136 -0.48 -12.19 -11.43
C PHE A 136 0.93 -12.63 -11.00
N SER A 137 1.21 -13.93 -11.08
CA SER A 137 2.46 -14.58 -10.65
C SER A 137 2.77 -14.46 -9.14
N GLN A 138 1.83 -13.97 -8.34
CA GLN A 138 1.93 -13.99 -6.89
C GLN A 138 1.45 -15.33 -6.35
N ILE A 139 2.06 -15.78 -5.25
CA ILE A 139 1.60 -17.01 -4.60
C ILE A 139 0.14 -16.88 -4.15
N GLN A 140 -0.57 -18.00 -4.22
CA GLN A 140 -1.86 -18.17 -3.54
C GLN A 140 -1.67 -19.12 -2.37
N GLY A 141 -2.48 -18.97 -1.32
CA GLY A 141 -2.49 -19.92 -0.22
C GLY A 141 -3.67 -19.77 0.72
N PHE A 142 -3.82 -20.74 1.61
CA PHE A 142 -4.81 -20.75 2.69
C PHE A 142 -4.28 -21.54 3.91
N PRO A 143 -4.76 -21.25 5.12
CA PRO A 143 -4.33 -21.97 6.32
C PRO A 143 -4.82 -23.41 6.33
N ILE A 144 -4.02 -24.31 6.91
CA ILE A 144 -4.32 -25.72 7.12
C ILE A 144 -3.83 -26.17 8.49
N HIS A 145 -4.41 -27.24 9.00
CA HIS A 145 -3.86 -28.00 10.12
C HIS A 145 -3.06 -29.19 9.59
N LEU A 146 -1.81 -29.35 10.03
CA LEU A 146 -0.92 -30.43 9.58
C LEU A 146 -0.79 -31.52 10.64
N LEU A 147 -0.93 -32.79 10.23
CA LEU A 147 -0.57 -33.96 11.01
C LEU A 147 0.50 -34.76 10.27
N VAL A 148 1.55 -35.19 10.98
CA VAL A 148 2.58 -36.08 10.46
C VAL A 148 2.68 -37.29 11.39
N ASN A 149 2.47 -38.50 10.84
CA ASN A 149 2.46 -39.75 11.60
C ASN A 149 1.56 -39.71 12.85
N GLY A 150 0.35 -39.16 12.69
CA GLY A 150 -0.64 -39.01 13.76
C GLY A 150 -0.33 -37.89 14.78
N LYS A 151 0.82 -37.22 14.69
CA LYS A 151 1.18 -36.10 15.57
C LYS A 151 0.86 -34.77 14.91
N SER A 152 0.11 -33.93 15.61
CA SER A 152 -0.15 -32.57 15.16
C SER A 152 1.16 -31.79 15.06
N GLN A 153 1.32 -31.07 13.95
CA GLN A 153 2.39 -30.10 13.72
C GLN A 153 1.87 -28.67 13.85
N GLY A 154 0.60 -28.47 14.22
CA GLY A 154 -0.04 -27.16 14.35
C GLY A 154 -0.48 -26.55 13.02
N LEU A 155 -0.56 -25.22 13.02
CA LEU A 155 -1.03 -24.38 11.91
C LEU A 155 0.06 -24.23 10.85
N TYR A 156 -0.32 -24.40 9.59
CA TYR A 156 0.51 -24.15 8.41
C TYR A 156 -0.31 -23.36 7.39
N THR A 157 0.34 -22.89 6.34
CA THR A 157 -0.36 -22.49 5.11
C THR A 157 0.05 -23.40 3.96
N LEU A 158 -0.94 -23.80 3.15
CA LEU A 158 -0.70 -24.46 1.86
C LEU A 158 -0.59 -23.38 0.80
N ASN A 159 0.55 -23.31 0.13
CA ASN A 159 0.88 -22.29 -0.85
C ASN A 159 1.20 -22.91 -2.21
N THR A 160 0.90 -22.21 -3.29
CA THR A 160 1.47 -22.52 -4.62
C THR A 160 3.00 -22.46 -4.59
N GLY A 161 3.68 -23.38 -5.28
CA GLY A 161 5.13 -23.31 -5.48
C GLY A 161 5.54 -22.44 -6.68
N LYS A 162 6.79 -21.96 -6.68
CA LYS A 162 7.44 -21.32 -7.84
C LYS A 162 7.63 -22.36 -8.96
N ASN A 163 6.89 -22.23 -10.05
CA ASN A 163 6.97 -23.11 -11.22
C ASN A 163 6.28 -22.48 -12.43
N SER A 164 6.40 -23.14 -13.58
CA SER A 164 5.81 -22.65 -14.84
C SER A 164 4.29 -22.44 -14.78
N ILE A 165 3.57 -23.11 -13.87
CA ILE A 165 2.12 -22.93 -13.69
C ILE A 165 1.83 -21.62 -12.97
N LEU A 166 2.60 -21.28 -11.92
CA LEU A 166 2.48 -19.99 -11.23
C LEU A 166 2.71 -18.81 -12.19
N PHE A 167 3.78 -18.91 -12.98
CA PHE A 167 4.19 -17.85 -13.91
C PHE A 167 3.45 -17.86 -15.24
N ASN A 168 2.59 -18.85 -15.51
CA ASN A 168 1.95 -19.07 -16.81
C ASN A 168 2.94 -19.17 -17.98
N MET A 169 4.03 -19.91 -17.76
CA MET A 169 5.11 -20.09 -18.73
C MET A 169 5.00 -21.45 -19.45
N ASP A 170 5.29 -21.43 -20.74
CA ASP A 170 5.44 -22.62 -21.57
C ASP A 170 6.84 -23.21 -21.40
N LYS A 171 6.88 -24.49 -21.01
CA LYS A 171 8.12 -25.27 -20.88
C LYS A 171 8.90 -25.41 -22.18
N SER A 172 8.26 -25.22 -23.33
CA SER A 172 8.93 -25.25 -24.62
C SER A 172 9.54 -23.91 -25.03
N SER A 173 9.19 -22.82 -24.33
CA SER A 173 9.67 -21.48 -24.66
C SER A 173 11.16 -21.32 -24.36
N LEU A 174 11.87 -20.72 -25.32
CA LEU A 174 13.28 -20.34 -25.17
C LEU A 174 13.44 -18.88 -24.73
N THR A 175 12.33 -18.13 -24.63
CA THR A 175 12.31 -16.70 -24.34
C THR A 175 11.72 -16.38 -22.96
N GLN A 176 11.09 -17.35 -22.30
CA GLN A 176 10.45 -17.14 -21.00
C GLN A 176 11.37 -17.57 -19.86
N ALA A 177 11.51 -16.73 -18.84
CA ALA A 177 12.33 -17.04 -17.68
C ALA A 177 11.87 -16.31 -16.41
N SER A 178 12.18 -16.92 -15.28
CA SER A 178 12.04 -16.33 -13.95
C SER A 178 13.31 -16.64 -13.15
N VAL A 179 13.94 -15.59 -12.62
CA VAL A 179 15.08 -15.70 -11.71
C VAL A 179 14.77 -14.98 -10.41
N GLU A 180 15.30 -15.47 -9.30
CA GLU A 180 15.12 -14.84 -7.99
C GLU A 180 16.47 -14.41 -7.42
N ALA A 181 16.51 -13.20 -6.86
CA ALA A 181 17.67 -12.75 -6.10
C ALA A 181 17.82 -13.62 -4.84
N ALA A 182 18.87 -14.44 -4.81
CA ALA A 182 19.02 -15.52 -3.83
C ALA A 182 19.85 -15.10 -2.61
N GLN A 183 20.74 -14.11 -2.78
CA GLN A 183 21.70 -13.69 -1.76
C GLN A 183 21.77 -12.18 -1.64
N TYR A 184 22.21 -11.73 -0.47
CA TYR A 184 22.49 -10.32 -0.21
C TYR A 184 23.90 -9.97 -0.71
N ASN A 185 24.02 -9.36 -1.88
CA ASN A 185 25.31 -8.97 -2.44
C ASN A 185 25.21 -7.79 -3.44
N ASP A 186 26.35 -7.35 -3.97
CA ASP A 186 26.41 -6.23 -4.92
C ASP A 186 25.73 -6.53 -6.25
N THR A 187 25.79 -7.78 -6.71
CA THR A 187 25.20 -8.21 -7.97
C THR A 187 23.68 -8.20 -7.90
N THR A 188 23.07 -8.73 -6.83
CA THR A 188 21.61 -8.71 -6.63
C THR A 188 21.06 -7.31 -6.36
N ARG A 189 21.91 -6.38 -5.90
CA ARG A 189 21.62 -4.93 -5.84
C ARG A 189 21.82 -4.20 -7.16
N PHE A 190 22.14 -4.89 -8.26
CA PHE A 190 22.43 -4.29 -9.56
C PHE A 190 23.60 -3.29 -9.49
N ILE A 191 24.56 -3.45 -8.58
CA ILE A 191 25.78 -2.61 -8.54
C ILE A 191 26.82 -3.13 -9.54
N THR A 192 26.85 -4.44 -9.77
CA THR A 192 27.71 -5.09 -10.78
C THR A 192 26.86 -5.88 -11.77
N ALA A 193 27.32 -6.01 -13.02
CA ALA A 193 26.58 -6.65 -14.11
C ALA A 193 27.18 -8.02 -14.50
N ASN A 194 27.59 -8.82 -13.51
CA ASN A 194 28.16 -10.16 -13.71
C ASN A 194 27.36 -11.23 -12.95
N PRO A 195 26.07 -11.44 -13.28
CA PRO A 195 25.18 -12.34 -12.55
C PRO A 195 25.59 -13.80 -12.67
N LYS A 196 25.57 -14.51 -11.55
CA LYS A 196 25.62 -15.98 -11.50
C LYS A 196 24.24 -16.56 -11.23
N PHE A 197 23.86 -17.55 -12.04
CA PHE A 197 22.56 -18.22 -11.98
C PHE A 197 22.63 -19.59 -11.29
N ASP A 198 23.56 -19.76 -10.35
CA ASP A 198 23.83 -21.00 -9.61
C ASP A 198 23.37 -20.93 -8.13
N GLY A 199 22.64 -19.87 -7.77
CA GLY A 199 22.19 -19.58 -6.40
C GLY A 199 23.15 -18.74 -5.57
N THR A 200 24.36 -18.41 -6.07
CA THR A 200 25.28 -17.51 -5.38
C THR A 200 24.90 -16.03 -5.54
N ASP A 201 24.29 -15.66 -6.66
CA ASP A 201 23.60 -14.38 -6.85
C ASP A 201 22.10 -14.61 -7.08
N PHE A 202 21.76 -15.36 -8.13
CA PHE A 202 20.39 -15.63 -8.53
C PHE A 202 20.11 -17.13 -8.62
N THR A 203 18.92 -17.56 -8.19
CA THR A 203 18.38 -18.89 -8.53
C THR A 203 17.55 -18.81 -9.79
N VAL A 204 17.61 -19.86 -10.62
CA VAL A 204 16.70 -20.00 -11.76
C VAL A 204 15.45 -20.74 -11.30
N GLU A 205 14.33 -20.04 -11.30
CA GLU A 205 13.02 -20.61 -10.95
C GLU A 205 12.34 -21.23 -12.18
N PHE A 206 12.63 -20.67 -13.36
CA PHE A 206 12.25 -21.20 -14.66
C PHE A 206 13.12 -20.59 -15.77
N PRO A 207 13.45 -21.31 -16.86
CA PRO A 207 13.26 -22.74 -17.08
C PRO A 207 14.28 -23.58 -16.31
N ASP A 208 14.18 -24.91 -16.35
CA ASP A 208 15.13 -25.81 -15.67
C ASP A 208 16.59 -25.58 -16.14
N ILE A 209 16.79 -25.18 -17.40
CA ILE A 209 18.08 -24.81 -17.98
C ILE A 209 17.93 -23.50 -18.75
N MET A 210 18.56 -22.44 -18.25
CA MET A 210 18.51 -21.12 -18.88
C MET A 210 19.43 -21.06 -20.12
N THR A 211 18.88 -20.57 -21.23
CA THR A 211 19.62 -20.35 -22.48
C THR A 211 20.57 -19.16 -22.37
N ASP A 212 21.64 -19.14 -23.18
CA ASP A 212 22.58 -18.01 -23.17
C ASP A 212 21.94 -16.71 -23.67
N SER A 213 20.93 -16.79 -24.53
CA SER A 213 20.14 -15.62 -24.95
C SER A 213 19.44 -14.94 -23.76
N ILE A 214 18.86 -15.72 -22.85
CA ILE A 214 18.19 -15.18 -21.66
C ILE A 214 19.19 -14.62 -20.65
N LYS A 215 20.30 -15.35 -20.41
CA LYS A 215 21.38 -14.83 -19.56
C LYS A 215 21.88 -13.48 -20.08
N ASN A 216 22.15 -13.39 -21.39
CA ASN A 216 22.59 -12.16 -22.04
C ASN A 216 21.53 -11.06 -21.95
N SER A 217 20.24 -11.38 -22.06
CA SER A 217 19.15 -10.41 -21.85
C SER A 217 19.16 -9.82 -20.45
N PHE A 218 19.29 -10.65 -19.41
CA PHE A 218 19.39 -10.16 -18.03
C PHE A 218 20.67 -9.34 -17.81
N ILE A 219 21.80 -9.77 -18.35
CA ILE A 219 23.06 -9.01 -18.32
C ILE A 219 22.89 -7.64 -19.01
N ASN A 220 22.17 -7.57 -20.12
CA ASN A 220 21.89 -6.32 -20.82
C ASN A 220 21.06 -5.36 -19.97
N LEU A 221 20.05 -5.86 -19.24
CA LEU A 221 19.31 -5.06 -18.26
C LEU A 221 20.25 -4.51 -17.17
N MET A 222 21.09 -5.37 -16.57
CA MET A 222 22.02 -4.93 -15.52
C MET A 222 23.03 -3.90 -16.03
N ASN A 223 23.57 -4.10 -17.24
CA ASN A 223 24.46 -3.14 -17.88
C ASN A 223 23.75 -1.82 -18.14
N PHE A 224 22.52 -1.85 -18.68
CA PHE A 224 21.70 -0.67 -18.90
C PHE A 224 21.49 0.12 -17.60
N VAL A 225 21.15 -0.56 -16.50
CA VAL A 225 21.05 0.06 -15.16
C VAL A 225 22.38 0.69 -14.77
N ASN A 226 23.51 0.01 -14.93
CA ASN A 226 24.81 0.52 -14.49
C ASN A 226 25.32 1.74 -15.27
N VAL A 227 25.05 1.81 -16.58
CA VAL A 227 25.66 2.83 -17.46
C VAL A 227 24.77 4.04 -17.72
N SER A 228 23.44 3.89 -17.59
CA SER A 228 22.50 4.96 -17.92
C SER A 228 22.48 6.06 -16.85
N ASN A 229 22.45 7.32 -17.30
CA ASN A 229 22.03 8.43 -16.44
C ASN A 229 20.49 8.51 -16.42
N PRO A 230 19.86 9.27 -15.51
CA PRO A 230 18.39 9.27 -15.37
C PRO A 230 17.63 9.64 -16.66
N SER A 231 18.16 10.55 -17.48
CA SER A 231 17.52 10.91 -18.76
C SER A 231 17.57 9.76 -19.77
N ALA A 232 18.71 9.10 -19.89
CA ALA A 232 18.88 7.95 -20.78
C ALA A 232 18.07 6.75 -20.28
N PHE A 233 18.05 6.51 -18.97
CA PHE A 233 17.25 5.47 -18.36
C PHE A 233 15.77 5.65 -18.72
N ARG A 234 15.22 6.86 -18.50
CA ARG A 234 13.82 7.13 -18.83
C ARG A 234 13.50 6.91 -20.32
N ALA A 235 14.40 7.32 -21.21
CA ALA A 235 14.19 7.21 -22.65
C ALA A 235 14.18 5.75 -23.15
N ASP A 236 15.03 4.90 -22.57
CA ASP A 236 15.29 3.56 -23.11
C ASP A 236 14.76 2.40 -22.23
N GLN A 237 14.24 2.66 -21.02
CA GLN A 237 13.80 1.63 -20.06
C GLN A 237 12.83 0.62 -20.64
N ASP A 238 11.92 1.06 -21.53
CA ASP A 238 10.89 0.19 -22.10
C ASP A 238 11.48 -0.87 -23.04
N GLN A 239 12.77 -0.80 -23.38
CA GLN A 239 13.47 -1.85 -24.13
C GLN A 239 13.94 -3.01 -23.23
N TYR A 240 14.06 -2.78 -21.92
CA TYR A 240 14.68 -3.71 -20.98
C TYR A 240 13.76 -4.15 -19.84
N LEU A 241 12.76 -3.35 -19.47
CA LEU A 241 11.91 -3.64 -18.31
C LEU A 241 10.47 -3.15 -18.47
N ASP A 242 9.57 -3.74 -17.69
CA ASP A 242 8.24 -3.18 -17.40
C ASP A 242 8.38 -2.18 -16.25
N VAL A 243 8.42 -0.88 -16.58
CA VAL A 243 8.63 0.20 -15.62
C VAL A 243 7.53 0.26 -14.57
N ASN A 244 6.27 -0.04 -14.96
CA ASN A 244 5.16 -0.03 -14.02
C ASN A 244 5.29 -1.16 -13.00
N SER A 245 5.83 -2.31 -13.40
CA SER A 245 6.10 -3.40 -12.46
C SER A 245 7.19 -3.09 -11.47
N VAL A 246 8.25 -2.42 -11.91
CA VAL A 246 9.36 -2.01 -11.03
C VAL A 246 8.92 -0.90 -10.06
N ILE A 247 8.10 0.05 -10.52
CA ILE A 247 7.50 1.10 -9.66
C ILE A 247 6.58 0.47 -8.60
N ASP A 248 5.66 -0.42 -9.00
CA ASP A 248 4.77 -1.09 -8.05
C ASP A 248 5.56 -1.91 -7.02
N PHE A 249 6.62 -2.60 -7.44
CA PHE A 249 7.51 -3.35 -6.55
C PHE A 249 8.13 -2.43 -5.49
N GLY A 250 8.78 -1.34 -5.92
CA GLY A 250 9.45 -0.42 -4.99
C GLY A 250 8.48 0.33 -4.07
N LEU A 251 7.29 0.70 -4.56
CA LEU A 251 6.25 1.30 -3.72
C LEU A 251 5.75 0.30 -2.67
N PHE A 252 5.54 -0.96 -3.08
CA PHE A 252 5.06 -1.99 -2.19
C PHE A 252 6.09 -2.34 -1.11
N SER A 253 7.39 -2.47 -1.46
CA SER A 253 8.46 -2.73 -0.49
C SER A 253 8.52 -1.65 0.59
N ASN A 254 8.35 -0.38 0.20
CA ASN A 254 8.27 0.75 1.13
C ASN A 254 7.02 0.68 2.01
N VAL A 255 5.85 0.37 1.44
CA VAL A 255 4.56 0.38 2.14
C VAL A 255 4.45 -0.75 3.15
N ILE A 256 4.89 -1.95 2.80
CA ILE A 256 4.84 -3.09 3.72
C ILE A 256 6.06 -3.17 4.63
N GLU A 257 7.03 -2.26 4.48
CA GLU A 257 8.28 -2.24 5.25
C GLU A 257 9.11 -3.53 5.11
N ASP A 258 9.09 -4.12 3.92
CA ASP A 258 9.88 -5.30 3.61
C ASP A 258 11.13 -4.84 2.87
N THR A 259 12.21 -4.69 3.63
CA THR A 259 13.48 -4.27 3.08
C THR A 259 14.27 -5.43 2.48
N ASP A 260 13.95 -6.67 2.85
CA ASP A 260 14.66 -7.86 2.37
C ASP A 260 14.41 -8.02 0.87
N MET A 261 13.18 -7.77 0.41
CA MET A 261 12.83 -7.81 -1.03
C MET A 261 13.59 -6.80 -1.90
N ASN A 262 14.23 -5.78 -1.32
CA ASN A 262 15.04 -4.82 -2.10
C ASN A 262 16.36 -5.44 -2.59
N VAL A 263 16.78 -6.57 -2.02
CA VAL A 263 18.08 -7.20 -2.34
C VAL A 263 17.98 -8.71 -2.54
N LYS A 264 17.21 -9.41 -1.72
CA LYS A 264 16.89 -10.86 -1.83
C LYS A 264 15.40 -11.01 -2.14
N ASN A 265 14.89 -12.21 -2.45
CA ASN A 265 13.46 -12.52 -2.61
C ASN A 265 12.69 -11.67 -3.65
N ALA A 266 13.41 -10.91 -4.49
CA ALA A 266 12.88 -10.28 -5.68
C ALA A 266 12.92 -11.27 -6.85
N MET A 267 11.77 -11.58 -7.43
CA MET A 267 11.71 -12.35 -8.67
C MET A 267 11.73 -11.39 -9.87
N TYR A 268 12.58 -11.70 -10.84
CA TYR A 268 12.65 -11.04 -12.14
C TYR A 268 12.10 -12.00 -13.19
N VAL A 269 11.03 -11.59 -13.84
CA VAL A 269 10.25 -12.41 -14.78
C VAL A 269 10.33 -11.79 -16.18
N THR A 270 10.49 -12.60 -17.21
CA THR A 270 10.39 -12.17 -18.61
C THR A 270 9.55 -13.16 -19.42
N TYR A 271 8.71 -12.63 -20.30
CA TYR A 271 7.88 -13.43 -21.21
C TYR A 271 8.37 -13.44 -22.65
N ASP A 272 9.14 -12.42 -23.05
CA ASP A 272 9.65 -12.21 -24.41
C ASP A 272 11.18 -12.33 -24.51
N GLY A 273 11.86 -12.51 -23.38
CA GLY A 273 13.31 -12.60 -23.30
C GLY A 273 14.01 -11.26 -23.50
N LYS A 274 13.29 -10.14 -23.40
CA LYS A 274 13.80 -8.78 -23.58
C LYS A 274 13.43 -7.88 -22.42
N LYS A 275 12.13 -7.81 -22.10
CA LYS A 275 11.61 -7.01 -21.00
C LYS A 275 11.47 -7.83 -19.74
N TRP A 276 12.02 -7.32 -18.65
CA TRP A 276 11.95 -7.93 -17.33
C TRP A 276 11.01 -7.15 -16.42
N MET A 277 10.23 -7.87 -15.61
CA MET A 277 9.34 -7.31 -14.60
C MET A 277 9.74 -7.82 -13.21
N MET A 278 9.48 -7.02 -12.18
CA MET A 278 9.71 -7.43 -10.81
C MET A 278 8.42 -7.93 -10.15
N VAL A 279 8.52 -9.05 -9.45
CA VAL A 279 7.44 -9.74 -8.74
C VAL A 279 7.95 -10.09 -7.34
N PRO A 280 7.35 -9.55 -6.26
CA PRO A 280 7.82 -9.81 -4.90
C PRO A 280 7.47 -11.24 -4.46
N TYR A 281 8.31 -11.82 -3.60
CA TYR A 281 8.15 -13.14 -3.02
C TYR A 281 8.61 -13.14 -1.54
N ASP A 282 8.15 -14.13 -0.76
CA ASP A 282 8.45 -14.31 0.68
C ASP A 282 8.18 -13.07 1.55
N LEU A 283 6.90 -12.73 1.70
CA LEU A 283 6.44 -11.42 2.20
C LEU A 283 6.08 -11.41 3.69
N ASP A 284 6.62 -12.34 4.46
CA ASP A 284 6.41 -12.48 5.90
C ASP A 284 7.22 -11.50 6.75
N THR A 285 8.33 -10.98 6.22
CA THR A 285 9.13 -9.92 6.86
C THR A 285 8.55 -8.53 6.55
N SER A 286 7.38 -8.25 7.13
CA SER A 286 6.62 -7.04 6.81
C SER A 286 5.88 -6.46 8.02
N TRP A 287 5.43 -5.22 7.87
CA TRP A 287 4.64 -4.49 8.86
C TRP A 287 5.36 -4.45 10.21
N ALA A 288 6.57 -3.90 10.18
CA ALA A 288 7.59 -3.87 11.21
C ALA A 288 8.18 -5.22 11.64
N LEU A 289 7.61 -6.38 11.33
CA LEU A 289 8.17 -7.63 11.83
C LEU A 289 9.49 -7.97 11.13
N GLN A 290 10.55 -8.20 11.92
CA GLN A 290 11.85 -8.63 11.40
C GLN A 290 11.85 -10.10 10.98
N TRP A 291 12.80 -10.48 10.12
CA TRP A 291 12.95 -11.81 9.50
C TRP A 291 13.11 -12.97 10.49
N ASP A 292 13.56 -12.69 11.72
CA ASP A 292 13.68 -13.69 12.79
C ASP A 292 12.48 -13.74 13.72
N GLY A 293 11.52 -12.82 13.54
CA GLY A 293 10.34 -12.65 14.36
C GLY A 293 10.61 -12.16 15.78
N LYS A 294 11.84 -11.74 16.12
CA LYS A 294 12.23 -11.41 17.51
C LYS A 294 12.23 -9.91 17.82
N SER A 295 12.00 -9.05 16.84
CA SER A 295 11.95 -7.61 17.04
C SER A 295 11.08 -6.93 15.98
N LEU A 296 10.75 -5.67 16.26
CA LEU A 296 10.06 -4.78 15.34
C LEU A 296 11.03 -3.74 14.77
N GLN A 297 10.94 -3.48 13.48
CA GLN A 297 11.62 -2.42 12.76
C GLN A 297 11.05 -1.06 13.14
N ASN A 298 11.85 -0.01 12.90
CA ASN A 298 11.39 1.35 13.08
C ASN A 298 10.52 1.78 11.89
N VAL A 299 9.20 1.84 12.11
CA VAL A 299 8.21 2.24 11.10
C VAL A 299 8.44 3.62 10.47
N ASP A 300 9.18 4.51 11.14
CA ASP A 300 9.48 5.88 10.67
C ASP A 300 10.65 5.95 9.66
N GLN A 301 11.32 4.83 9.38
CA GLN A 301 12.51 4.81 8.54
C GLN A 301 12.24 5.19 7.06
N ASP A 302 13.19 5.87 6.44
CA ASP A 302 13.17 6.22 5.01
C ASP A 302 13.77 5.09 4.18
N LEU A 303 12.92 4.38 3.42
CA LEU A 303 13.28 3.17 2.68
C LEU A 303 13.47 3.39 1.17
N PHE A 304 13.39 4.65 0.71
CA PHE A 304 13.58 4.99 -0.71
C PHE A 304 15.04 4.95 -1.17
N ASN A 305 15.98 4.66 -0.26
CA ASN A 305 17.34 4.28 -0.67
C ASN A 305 17.42 2.84 -1.21
N PHE A 306 16.35 2.04 -1.06
CA PHE A 306 16.25 0.65 -1.51
C PHE A 306 17.45 -0.22 -1.13
N GLN A 307 18.06 0.01 0.04
CA GLN A 307 19.29 -0.66 0.49
C GLN A 307 20.45 -0.62 -0.53
N GLY A 308 20.48 0.39 -1.40
CA GLY A 308 21.49 0.54 -2.45
C GLY A 308 21.16 -0.17 -3.76
N ASN A 309 19.96 -0.72 -3.94
CA ASN A 309 19.56 -1.36 -5.19
C ASN A 309 19.48 -0.33 -6.33
N GLN A 310 20.38 -0.44 -7.31
CA GLN A 310 20.52 0.52 -8.41
C GLN A 310 19.35 0.49 -9.40
N LEU A 311 18.72 -0.67 -9.63
CA LEU A 311 17.57 -0.76 -10.52
C LEU A 311 16.38 0.02 -9.94
N LEU A 312 16.08 -0.18 -8.66
CA LEU A 312 15.00 0.55 -7.97
C LEU A 312 15.33 2.05 -7.87
N GLN A 313 16.55 2.40 -7.47
CA GLN A 313 16.98 3.81 -7.40
C GLN A 313 16.85 4.51 -8.75
N LYS A 314 17.44 3.98 -9.82
CA LYS A 314 17.36 4.60 -11.15
C LYS A 314 15.94 4.66 -11.68
N THR A 315 15.14 3.64 -11.44
CA THR A 315 13.73 3.66 -11.84
C THR A 315 12.98 4.80 -11.15
N PHE A 316 13.14 4.96 -9.84
CA PHE A 316 12.45 5.99 -9.07
C PHE A 316 12.97 7.40 -9.40
N GLU A 317 14.28 7.57 -9.53
CA GLU A 317 14.92 8.84 -9.90
C GLU A 317 14.51 9.31 -11.30
N SER A 318 14.39 8.39 -12.25
CA SER A 318 14.10 8.70 -13.66
C SER A 318 12.60 8.86 -13.93
N ASN A 319 11.73 8.36 -13.05
CA ASN A 319 10.29 8.29 -13.26
C ASN A 319 9.48 8.90 -12.10
N GLN A 320 9.98 9.97 -11.48
CA GLN A 320 9.37 10.58 -10.29
C GLN A 320 7.88 10.90 -10.48
N ASP A 321 7.46 11.37 -11.66
CA ASP A 321 6.06 11.67 -11.97
C ASP A 321 5.17 10.42 -12.07
N LEU A 322 5.72 9.28 -12.51
CA LEU A 322 5.01 8.00 -12.54
C LEU A 322 4.89 7.42 -11.13
N VAL A 323 5.97 7.48 -10.35
CA VAL A 323 5.98 7.04 -8.94
C VAL A 323 4.93 7.81 -8.14
N TYR A 324 4.96 9.14 -8.23
CA TYR A 324 4.04 10.03 -7.52
C TYR A 324 2.58 9.71 -7.86
N ARG A 325 2.22 9.71 -9.15
CA ARG A 325 0.86 9.40 -9.61
C ARG A 325 0.42 8.01 -9.17
N ARG A 326 1.27 6.99 -9.40
CA ARG A 326 0.94 5.61 -9.10
C ARG A 326 0.69 5.38 -7.60
N TYR A 327 1.51 5.99 -6.74
CA TYR A 327 1.29 5.90 -5.29
C TYR A 327 -0.05 6.50 -4.89
N HIS A 328 -0.38 7.71 -5.35
CA HIS A 328 -1.65 8.36 -4.99
C HIS A 328 -2.86 7.58 -5.51
N ASP A 329 -2.80 7.05 -6.73
CA ASP A 329 -3.85 6.19 -7.28
C ASP A 329 -4.09 4.96 -6.38
N LEU A 330 -3.01 4.26 -6.00
CA LEU A 330 -3.07 3.11 -5.11
C LEU A 330 -3.62 3.48 -3.72
N ARG A 331 -3.26 4.67 -3.21
CA ARG A 331 -3.65 5.15 -1.87
C ARG A 331 -5.14 5.46 -1.75
N THR A 332 -5.83 5.74 -2.85
CA THR A 332 -7.31 5.89 -2.88
C THR A 332 -8.06 4.56 -2.71
N GLY A 333 -7.39 3.43 -3.00
CA GLY A 333 -8.03 2.11 -3.10
C GLY A 333 -7.23 1.01 -2.41
N ILE A 334 -6.38 0.30 -3.17
CA ILE A 334 -5.71 -0.93 -2.70
C ILE A 334 -4.87 -0.68 -1.46
N LEU A 335 -4.19 0.46 -1.38
CA LEU A 335 -3.34 0.84 -0.25
C LEU A 335 -4.06 1.72 0.77
N ARG A 336 -5.40 1.68 0.82
CA ARG A 336 -6.18 2.30 1.89
C ARG A 336 -6.04 1.49 3.19
N ALA A 337 -5.78 2.17 4.30
CA ALA A 337 -5.47 1.53 5.59
C ALA A 337 -6.54 0.51 6.03
N ASP A 338 -7.82 0.87 5.96
CA ASP A 338 -8.95 -0.02 6.26
C ASP A 338 -9.01 -1.23 5.31
N ASN A 339 -8.71 -1.06 4.02
CA ASN A 339 -8.68 -2.19 3.06
C ASN A 339 -7.56 -3.19 3.42
N ILE A 340 -6.37 -2.71 3.77
CA ILE A 340 -5.25 -3.57 4.20
C ILE A 340 -5.59 -4.26 5.52
N ILE A 341 -6.04 -3.50 6.52
CA ILE A 341 -6.41 -4.03 7.85
C ILE A 341 -7.51 -5.10 7.72
N ASN A 342 -8.53 -4.85 6.89
CA ASN A 342 -9.60 -5.82 6.66
C ASN A 342 -9.10 -7.10 5.98
N ALA A 343 -8.08 -7.02 5.11
CA ALA A 343 -7.47 -8.21 4.51
C ALA A 343 -6.85 -9.12 5.59
N PHE A 344 -6.08 -8.54 6.51
CA PHE A 344 -5.50 -9.26 7.65
C PHE A 344 -6.58 -9.81 8.61
N LYS A 345 -7.55 -8.98 8.99
CA LYS A 345 -8.67 -9.41 9.85
C LYS A 345 -9.41 -10.59 9.26
N ASN A 346 -9.70 -10.57 7.96
CA ASN A 346 -10.42 -11.63 7.28
C ASN A 346 -9.60 -12.93 7.25
N PHE A 347 -8.29 -12.85 7.01
CA PHE A 347 -7.41 -14.02 7.07
C PHE A 347 -7.39 -14.62 8.48
N MET A 348 -7.12 -13.80 9.51
CA MET A 348 -7.03 -14.28 10.89
C MET A 348 -8.37 -14.81 11.42
N LYS A 349 -9.49 -14.18 11.03
CA LYS A 349 -10.83 -14.69 11.34
C LYS A 349 -11.09 -16.06 10.71
N HIS A 350 -10.62 -16.28 9.49
CA HIS A 350 -10.76 -17.57 8.79
C HIS A 350 -9.95 -18.68 9.49
N VAL A 351 -8.76 -18.36 10.01
CA VAL A 351 -7.97 -19.29 10.84
C VAL A 351 -8.72 -19.62 12.14
N GLY A 352 -9.21 -18.59 12.84
CA GLY A 352 -9.89 -18.72 14.12
C GLY A 352 -8.96 -18.88 15.32
N GLU A 353 -9.37 -18.33 16.46
CA GLU A 353 -8.57 -18.23 17.68
C GLU A 353 -8.02 -19.58 18.15
N THR A 354 -8.86 -20.61 18.21
CA THR A 354 -8.46 -21.93 18.67
C THR A 354 -7.34 -22.57 17.85
N GLN A 355 -7.21 -22.25 16.56
CA GLN A 355 -6.08 -22.76 15.75
C GLN A 355 -4.76 -22.10 16.15
N TYR A 356 -4.78 -20.81 16.51
CA TYR A 356 -3.60 -20.12 17.01
C TYR A 356 -3.20 -20.61 18.41
N GLU A 357 -4.17 -20.80 19.30
CA GLU A 357 -3.94 -21.37 20.64
C GLU A 357 -3.30 -22.75 20.54
N ASN A 358 -3.87 -23.64 19.73
CA ASN A 358 -3.31 -24.98 19.50
C ASN A 358 -1.91 -24.92 18.87
N ASP A 359 -1.63 -23.96 17.97
CA ASP A 359 -0.31 -23.82 17.39
C ASP A 359 0.73 -23.41 18.44
N LEU A 360 0.38 -22.48 19.33
CA LEU A 360 1.23 -22.02 20.43
C LEU A 360 1.43 -23.09 21.50
N ASP A 361 0.42 -23.93 21.77
CA ASP A 361 0.57 -25.06 22.70
C ASP A 361 1.60 -26.09 22.20
N ILE A 362 1.64 -26.33 20.90
CA ILE A 362 2.62 -27.22 20.26
C ILE A 362 3.99 -26.51 20.14
N TRP A 363 3.97 -25.21 19.84
CA TRP A 363 5.15 -24.41 19.55
C TRP A 363 5.25 -23.16 20.45
N PRO A 364 5.44 -23.32 21.77
CA PRO A 364 5.40 -22.20 22.72
C PRO A 364 6.59 -21.23 22.61
N SER A 365 7.59 -21.58 21.79
CA SER A 365 8.77 -20.76 21.51
C SER A 365 8.66 -20.02 20.16
N LEU A 366 7.44 -19.80 19.66
CA LEU A 366 7.19 -18.99 18.47
C LEU A 366 7.77 -17.58 18.69
N PRO A 367 8.72 -17.09 17.87
CA PRO A 367 9.51 -15.89 18.19
C PRO A 367 8.69 -14.62 18.43
N SER A 368 7.66 -14.39 17.62
CA SER A 368 6.88 -13.15 17.63
C SER A 368 5.65 -13.17 18.54
N GLN A 369 5.44 -14.23 19.32
CA GLN A 369 4.24 -14.42 20.14
C GLN A 369 3.94 -13.22 21.05
N SER A 370 4.98 -12.60 21.64
CA SER A 370 4.84 -11.45 22.54
C SER A 370 4.91 -10.09 21.82
N LEU A 371 5.18 -10.07 20.52
CA LEU A 371 5.52 -8.86 19.77
C LEU A 371 4.43 -8.44 18.78
N THR A 372 3.80 -9.39 18.12
CA THR A 372 2.87 -9.12 17.01
C THR A 372 1.47 -9.66 17.32
N GLY A 373 0.50 -9.13 16.59
CA GLY A 373 -0.91 -9.51 16.62
C GLY A 373 -1.71 -8.51 15.81
N MET A 374 -3.05 -8.58 15.84
CA MET A 374 -3.87 -7.61 15.11
C MET A 374 -3.63 -6.16 15.55
N ALA A 375 -3.44 -5.91 16.85
CA ALA A 375 -3.18 -4.56 17.35
C ALA A 375 -1.87 -3.97 16.82
N GLN A 376 -0.78 -4.76 16.83
CA GLN A 376 0.50 -4.35 16.27
C GLN A 376 0.40 -4.13 14.75
N LEU A 377 -0.24 -5.04 14.00
CA LEU A 377 -0.45 -4.89 12.56
C LEU A 377 -1.21 -3.59 12.25
N GLN A 378 -2.30 -3.31 12.97
CA GLN A 378 -3.08 -2.08 12.75
C GLN A 378 -2.23 -0.83 13.00
N TYR A 379 -1.48 -0.79 14.10
CA TYR A 379 -0.57 0.32 14.39
C TYR A 379 0.48 0.50 13.26
N ALA A 380 1.16 -0.59 12.89
CA ALA A 380 2.20 -0.56 11.86
C ALA A 380 1.63 -0.11 10.51
N ILE A 381 0.47 -0.64 10.08
CA ILE A 381 -0.17 -0.24 8.82
C ILE A 381 -0.52 1.25 8.81
N TYR A 382 -1.21 1.74 9.85
CA TYR A 382 -1.59 3.16 9.91
C TYR A 382 -0.36 4.07 9.92
N LYS A 383 0.61 3.78 10.79
CA LYS A 383 1.80 4.62 10.94
C LYS A 383 2.68 4.58 9.70
N ARG A 384 2.89 3.39 9.13
CA ARG A 384 3.72 3.23 7.95
C ARG A 384 3.14 3.93 6.73
N LEU A 385 1.81 3.87 6.53
CA LEU A 385 1.17 4.62 5.45
C LEU A 385 1.36 6.14 5.61
N GLU A 386 1.20 6.69 6.81
CA GLU A 386 1.46 8.12 7.09
C GLU A 386 2.91 8.50 6.76
N VAL A 387 3.87 7.66 7.16
CA VAL A 387 5.30 7.87 6.90
C VAL A 387 5.59 7.84 5.40
N VAL A 388 5.03 6.86 4.68
CA VAL A 388 5.21 6.77 3.22
C VAL A 388 4.51 7.93 2.50
N ASP A 389 3.33 8.37 2.96
CA ASP A 389 2.65 9.56 2.42
C ASP A 389 3.60 10.78 2.48
N GLN A 390 4.27 11.01 3.61
CA GLN A 390 5.25 12.08 3.78
C GLN A 390 6.52 11.90 2.91
N GLN A 391 7.03 10.67 2.83
CA GLN A 391 8.23 10.36 2.04
C GLN A 391 7.99 10.52 0.54
N ILE A 392 6.82 10.13 0.03
CA ILE A 392 6.45 10.31 -1.38
C ILE A 392 6.43 11.79 -1.75
N GLU A 393 5.84 12.63 -0.90
CA GLU A 393 5.84 14.08 -1.11
C GLU A 393 7.25 14.69 -1.06
N LYS A 394 8.05 14.28 -0.07
CA LYS A 394 9.44 14.74 0.11
C LYS A 394 10.31 14.38 -1.11
N HIS A 395 10.25 13.14 -1.58
CA HIS A 395 11.16 12.62 -2.60
C HIS A 395 10.68 12.89 -4.02
N PHE A 396 9.37 12.84 -4.27
CA PHE A 396 8.80 12.83 -5.62
C PHE A 396 7.78 13.96 -5.86
N GLY A 397 7.44 14.74 -4.84
CA GLY A 397 6.54 15.90 -4.95
C GLY A 397 7.16 17.13 -5.61
N GLY A 398 8.41 17.06 -6.12
CA GLY A 398 9.04 18.11 -6.93
C GLY A 398 9.69 19.26 -6.14
N GLY A 399 10.31 19.00 -4.98
CA GLY A 399 11.02 20.02 -4.19
C GLY A 399 10.19 20.62 -3.04
N ARG A 400 9.19 19.89 -2.54
CA ARG A 400 8.51 20.19 -1.29
C ARG A 400 9.35 19.71 -0.12
N SER A 401 10.29 20.55 0.34
CA SER A 401 10.98 20.34 1.62
C SER A 401 10.01 20.64 2.76
N PHE A 402 9.56 19.61 3.47
CA PHE A 402 9.00 19.79 4.81
C PHE A 402 10.15 20.10 5.78
N ILE A 403 10.54 21.36 5.87
CA ILE A 403 10.93 21.89 7.18
C ILE A 403 9.61 21.98 7.91
N THR A 404 9.45 21.35 9.06
CA THR A 404 8.32 21.61 9.96
C THR A 404 8.34 23.10 10.30
N PRO A 405 7.51 23.95 9.68
CA PRO A 405 7.47 25.34 10.04
C PRO A 405 6.66 25.41 11.32
N ASN A 406 6.99 26.36 12.19
CA ASN A 406 6.17 26.69 13.34
C ASN A 406 4.72 26.81 12.89
N TYR A 407 3.90 25.82 13.25
CA TYR A 407 2.46 25.97 13.21
C TYR A 407 2.15 27.22 14.02
N VAL A 408 1.56 28.23 13.37
CA VAL A 408 0.46 28.92 14.04
C VAL A 408 -0.57 27.82 14.22
N LYS A 409 -0.58 27.22 15.41
CA LYS A 409 -1.48 26.14 15.77
C LYS A 409 -2.91 26.62 15.50
N ASN A 410 -3.76 25.67 15.14
CA ASN A 410 -5.22 25.75 15.17
C ASN A 410 -5.79 26.27 16.53
N SER A 411 -4.96 26.58 17.53
CA SER A 411 -5.36 27.25 18.76
C SER A 411 -5.67 28.74 18.61
N ASP A 412 -5.14 29.42 17.58
CA ASP A 412 -5.40 30.86 17.36
C ASP A 412 -6.62 31.09 16.46
N ALA A 413 -7.18 30.00 15.88
CA ALA A 413 -8.51 29.95 15.27
C ALA A 413 -9.46 29.06 16.10
N LYS A 414 -9.19 28.88 17.40
CA LYS A 414 -10.26 28.48 18.32
C LYS A 414 -11.28 29.60 18.35
N PHE A 415 -12.55 29.23 18.29
CA PHE A 415 -13.69 30.11 18.13
C PHE A 415 -13.82 31.12 19.31
N ASP A 416 -13.06 32.22 19.26
CA ASP A 416 -13.39 33.47 19.94
C ASP A 416 -13.98 34.43 18.91
N LEU A 417 -15.22 34.86 19.14
CA LEU A 417 -15.93 35.80 18.27
C LEU A 417 -15.23 37.17 18.22
N THR A 418 -14.26 37.43 19.10
CA THR A 418 -13.43 38.64 19.04
C THR A 418 -12.49 38.68 17.84
N ASP A 419 -12.19 37.53 17.22
CA ASP A 419 -11.25 37.45 16.09
C ASP A 419 -11.92 37.53 14.72
N TRP A 420 -13.25 37.74 14.65
CA TRP A 420 -13.98 37.88 13.40
C TRP A 420 -14.99 39.03 13.47
N LYS A 421 -14.95 39.91 12.47
CA LYS A 421 -15.91 41.00 12.31
C LYS A 421 -16.93 40.64 11.24
N THR A 422 -18.20 40.96 11.51
CA THR A 422 -19.32 40.77 10.58
C THR A 422 -19.78 42.12 10.08
N VAL A 423 -20.06 42.20 8.77
CA VAL A 423 -20.61 43.40 8.12
C VAL A 423 -21.78 42.97 7.26
N GLY A 424 -23.01 43.36 7.64
CA GLY A 424 -24.25 42.98 6.94
C GLY A 424 -25.31 42.34 7.86
N THR A 425 -26.36 41.77 7.28
CA THR A 425 -27.42 41.04 8.02
C THR A 425 -27.02 39.57 8.13
N PHE A 426 -26.96 39.03 9.35
CA PHE A 426 -26.41 37.70 9.65
C PHE A 426 -27.35 36.88 10.54
N TYR A 427 -27.44 35.57 10.29
CA TYR A 427 -28.14 34.62 11.16
C TYR A 427 -27.17 33.53 11.63
N ARG A 428 -27.12 33.31 12.95
CA ARG A 428 -26.41 32.16 13.53
C ARG A 428 -27.23 30.91 13.30
N THR A 429 -26.67 29.91 12.62
CA THR A 429 -27.29 28.59 12.55
C THR A 429 -26.39 27.56 13.21
N SER A 430 -26.82 27.04 14.36
CA SER A 430 -26.28 25.80 14.91
C SER A 430 -27.07 24.64 14.30
N PHE A 431 -26.66 24.17 13.12
CA PHE A 431 -27.22 22.95 12.54
C PHE A 431 -26.61 21.72 13.20
N SER A 432 -27.42 20.71 13.49
CA SER A 432 -26.98 19.42 14.04
C SER A 432 -26.05 18.63 13.10
N THR A 433 -25.95 19.04 11.84
CA THR A 433 -25.05 18.48 10.82
C THR A 433 -23.74 19.24 10.66
N SER A 434 -23.51 20.31 11.44
CA SER A 434 -22.21 20.98 11.50
C SER A 434 -21.24 20.09 12.28
N ILE A 435 -20.37 19.40 11.55
CA ILE A 435 -19.36 18.51 12.12
C ILE A 435 -18.28 19.40 12.76
N ASN A 436 -18.11 19.23 14.08
CA ASN A 436 -17.05 19.77 14.94
C ASN A 436 -16.81 21.30 14.89
N ASN A 437 -17.38 22.02 15.87
CA ASN A 437 -16.90 23.33 16.40
C ASN A 437 -15.91 24.14 15.50
N GLY A 438 -16.37 24.66 14.35
CA GLY A 438 -15.50 25.42 13.43
C GLY A 438 -16.10 25.85 12.08
N SER A 439 -17.42 26.04 11.98
CA SER A 439 -18.10 26.42 10.72
C SER A 439 -18.68 27.85 10.77
N MET A 440 -18.65 28.58 9.64
CA MET A 440 -19.21 29.93 9.47
C MET A 440 -20.35 29.91 8.45
N GLY A 441 -21.58 30.20 8.85
CA GLY A 441 -22.72 30.31 7.94
C GLY A 441 -23.06 31.77 7.65
N ILE A 442 -23.16 32.17 6.38
CA ILE A 442 -23.65 33.49 5.98
C ILE A 442 -24.94 33.30 5.17
N GLY A 443 -25.98 34.02 5.54
CA GLY A 443 -27.27 33.96 4.86
C GLY A 443 -27.90 35.34 4.79
N CYS A 444 -28.34 35.72 3.59
CA CYS A 444 -28.99 37.00 3.35
C CYS A 444 -30.30 36.76 2.60
N TRP A 445 -31.38 37.34 3.13
CA TRP A 445 -32.73 37.25 2.58
C TRP A 445 -33.16 38.66 2.18
N THR A 446 -32.94 39.04 0.93
CA THR A 446 -33.25 40.40 0.47
C THR A 446 -34.57 40.44 -0.27
N THR A 447 -35.69 40.17 0.41
CA THR A 447 -36.99 40.60 -0.10
C THR A 447 -37.12 42.11 0.11
N GLY A 448 -36.80 42.90 -0.93
CA GLY A 448 -37.14 44.33 -1.00
C GLY A 448 -36.00 45.35 -0.82
N LEU A 449 -34.73 44.94 -0.81
CA LEU A 449 -33.59 45.89 -0.82
C LEU A 449 -33.27 46.34 -2.26
N LYS A 450 -33.12 47.66 -2.47
CA LYS A 450 -32.89 48.29 -3.78
C LYS A 450 -31.40 48.55 -4.11
N GLU A 451 -30.49 48.26 -3.19
CA GLU A 451 -29.06 48.48 -3.33
C GLU A 451 -28.27 47.17 -3.13
N ASN A 452 -27.13 47.03 -3.81
CA ASN A 452 -26.22 45.89 -3.68
C ASN A 452 -25.57 45.88 -2.29
N THR A 453 -26.15 45.18 -1.31
CA THR A 453 -25.53 44.97 -0.01
C THR A 453 -24.55 43.78 -0.06
N TRP A 454 -23.26 44.07 0.10
CA TRP A 454 -22.20 43.05 0.24
C TRP A 454 -22.09 42.63 1.71
N SER A 455 -22.45 41.40 2.01
CA SER A 455 -22.25 40.84 3.35
C SER A 455 -20.94 40.05 3.37
N HIS A 456 -20.12 40.28 4.37
CA HIS A 456 -18.89 39.52 4.53
C HIS A 456 -18.58 39.25 6.00
N ILE A 457 -17.84 38.17 6.22
CA ILE A 457 -17.20 37.86 7.50
C ILE A 457 -15.70 37.95 7.28
N GLU A 458 -15.06 38.84 8.01
CA GLU A 458 -13.64 39.12 7.89
C GLU A 458 -12.91 38.68 9.16
N SER A 459 -11.74 38.06 8.99
CA SER A 459 -10.86 37.74 10.10
C SER A 459 -10.30 39.03 10.70
N LYS A 460 -9.77 38.92 11.92
CA LYS A 460 -8.85 39.92 12.45
C LYS A 460 -7.70 40.12 11.47
N GLN A 461 -7.26 41.36 11.33
CA GLN A 461 -6.13 41.70 10.49
C GLN A 461 -4.84 41.13 11.09
N ILE A 462 -4.05 40.46 10.26
CA ILE A 462 -2.76 39.87 10.65
C ILE A 462 -1.66 40.82 10.19
N LEU A 463 -0.87 41.31 11.14
CA LEU A 463 0.29 42.16 10.88
C LEU A 463 1.42 41.32 10.27
N ILE A 464 2.02 41.81 9.19
CA ILE A 464 3.27 41.25 8.63
C ILE A 464 4.38 42.30 8.73
N GLN A 465 5.47 41.98 9.43
CA GLN A 465 6.56 42.91 9.73
C GLN A 465 7.53 43.08 8.55
N GLY A 466 7.02 43.61 7.43
CA GLY A 466 7.82 44.00 6.27
C GLY A 466 7.82 42.97 5.12
N PRO A 467 8.19 43.41 3.90
CA PRO A 467 7.97 42.65 2.67
C PRO A 467 8.79 41.35 2.55
N ASN A 468 9.79 41.15 3.41
CA ASN A 468 10.63 39.94 3.41
C ASN A 468 10.14 38.86 4.37
N ASP A 469 9.20 39.17 5.27
CA ASP A 469 8.73 38.23 6.30
C ASP A 469 7.62 37.30 5.79
N CYS A 470 7.01 37.62 4.64
CA CYS A 470 5.94 36.81 4.07
C CYS A 470 5.85 36.99 2.53
N PRO A 471 6.73 36.35 1.74
CA PRO A 471 6.75 36.53 0.28
C PRO A 471 5.55 35.88 -0.43
N VAL A 472 4.91 34.88 0.18
CA VAL A 472 3.80 34.15 -0.42
C VAL A 472 2.73 33.77 0.62
N VAL A 473 1.48 33.72 0.18
CA VAL A 473 0.33 33.32 0.97
C VAL A 473 -0.52 32.30 0.21
N SER A 474 -1.17 31.42 0.94
CA SER A 474 -2.15 30.46 0.43
C SER A 474 -3.36 30.47 1.34
N PHE A 475 -4.56 30.31 0.78
CA PHE A 475 -5.79 30.31 1.56
C PHE A 475 -6.85 29.40 0.95
N GLY A 476 -7.75 28.87 1.77
CA GLY A 476 -8.79 27.97 1.32
C GLY A 476 -9.85 27.63 2.37
N GLY A 477 -10.83 26.84 1.97
CA GLY A 477 -11.84 26.24 2.84
C GLY A 477 -12.91 25.51 2.05
N LYS A 478 -13.75 24.74 2.74
CA LYS A 478 -14.87 24.01 2.12
C LYS A 478 -16.14 24.85 2.20
N ILE A 479 -16.80 25.09 1.07
CA ILE A 479 -18.07 25.81 0.99
C ILE A 479 -19.20 24.84 0.65
N LEU A 480 -20.30 24.93 1.39
CA LEU A 480 -21.56 24.26 1.09
C LEU A 480 -22.66 25.29 0.87
N VAL A 481 -23.34 25.23 -0.28
CA VAL A 481 -24.51 26.05 -0.59
C VAL A 481 -25.77 25.18 -0.46
N SER A 482 -26.84 25.65 0.18
CA SER A 482 -28.00 24.81 0.52
C SER A 482 -29.11 24.77 -0.56
N SER A 483 -29.83 23.64 -0.69
CA SER A 483 -30.91 23.37 -1.67
C SER A 483 -32.18 24.22 -1.61
N GLY A 484 -32.27 25.19 -0.69
CA GLY A 484 -33.41 26.10 -0.62
C GLY A 484 -33.24 27.42 -1.38
N VAL A 485 -32.19 27.56 -2.19
CA VAL A 485 -31.70 28.86 -2.66
C VAL A 485 -31.84 29.01 -4.19
N SER A 486 -32.57 30.04 -4.63
CA SER A 486 -32.58 30.47 -6.04
C SER A 486 -31.43 31.43 -6.29
N LEU A 487 -30.32 30.93 -6.81
CA LEU A 487 -29.18 31.74 -7.24
C LEU A 487 -29.38 32.30 -8.65
N THR A 488 -28.87 33.50 -8.88
CA THR A 488 -28.82 34.21 -10.16
C THR A 488 -27.37 34.45 -10.58
N ASP A 489 -27.16 34.85 -11.84
CA ASP A 489 -25.82 35.16 -12.36
C ASP A 489 -25.17 36.34 -11.63
N GLU A 490 -25.96 37.20 -11.00
CA GLU A 490 -25.48 38.36 -10.26
C GLU A 490 -25.10 38.05 -8.80
N ASP A 491 -25.39 36.83 -8.31
CA ASP A 491 -25.01 36.40 -6.94
C ASP A 491 -23.54 35.97 -6.88
N PHE A 492 -22.90 36.20 -5.74
CA PHE A 492 -21.50 35.88 -5.52
C PHE A 492 -21.30 35.19 -4.17
N ILE A 493 -20.57 34.07 -4.19
CA ILE A 493 -20.17 33.32 -2.99
C ILE A 493 -18.70 32.98 -3.18
N GLY A 494 -17.86 33.34 -2.22
CA GLY A 494 -16.44 33.05 -2.34
C GLY A 494 -15.64 33.40 -1.12
N ILE A 495 -14.38 32.99 -1.12
CA ILE A 495 -13.39 33.36 -0.11
C ILE A 495 -12.35 34.26 -0.73
N SER A 496 -11.82 35.19 0.06
CA SER A 496 -10.82 36.15 -0.40
C SER A 496 -9.72 36.34 0.63
N ILE A 497 -8.55 36.73 0.12
CA ILE A 497 -7.47 37.31 0.92
C ILE A 497 -7.30 38.77 0.51
N ARG A 498 -7.28 39.67 1.50
CA ARG A 498 -7.10 41.11 1.32
C ARG A 498 -5.71 41.52 1.80
N PHE A 499 -5.00 42.29 0.98
CA PHE A 499 -3.69 42.87 1.31
C PHE A 499 -3.84 44.37 1.55
N ARG A 500 -3.38 44.88 2.69
CA ARG A 500 -3.51 46.29 3.07
C ARG A 500 -2.18 46.90 3.46
N ASP A 501 -2.01 48.21 3.23
CA ASP A 501 -0.84 48.98 3.65
C ASP A 501 -0.87 49.33 5.15
N SER A 502 0.16 50.01 5.65
CA SER A 502 0.29 50.41 7.06
C SER A 502 -0.81 51.37 7.54
N ASN A 503 -1.52 52.03 6.63
CA ASN A 503 -2.67 52.88 6.90
C ASN A 503 -4.01 52.14 6.74
N GLN A 504 -3.98 50.80 6.62
CA GLN A 504 -5.12 49.90 6.41
C GLN A 504 -5.84 50.06 5.07
N LYS A 505 -5.25 50.77 4.10
CA LYS A 505 -5.82 50.89 2.76
C LYS A 505 -5.55 49.61 1.96
N GLU A 506 -6.57 49.08 1.27
CA GLU A 506 -6.41 47.90 0.41
C GLU A 506 -5.47 48.21 -0.76
N ILE A 507 -4.48 47.33 -0.94
CA ILE A 507 -3.54 47.31 -2.06
C ILE A 507 -4.10 46.43 -3.17
N SER A 508 -4.48 45.20 -2.83
CA SER A 508 -5.12 44.26 -3.74
C SER A 508 -5.82 43.14 -2.97
N ASN A 509 -6.49 42.26 -3.71
CA ASN A 509 -7.10 41.04 -3.18
C ASN A 509 -6.95 39.88 -4.17
N VAL A 510 -7.03 38.66 -3.65
CA VAL A 510 -7.25 37.44 -4.46
C VAL A 510 -8.51 36.76 -3.96
N THR A 511 -9.37 36.37 -4.89
CA THR A 511 -10.71 35.86 -4.59
C THR A 511 -10.97 34.56 -5.37
N VAL A 512 -11.53 33.56 -4.68
CA VAL A 512 -11.96 32.29 -5.27
C VAL A 512 -13.46 32.15 -5.06
N ALA A 513 -14.21 31.97 -6.14
CA ALA A 513 -15.67 31.86 -6.12
C ALA A 513 -16.13 30.40 -6.12
N ALA A 514 -17.26 30.13 -5.47
CA ALA A 514 -17.96 28.86 -5.56
C ALA A 514 -18.74 28.75 -6.88
N ASP A 515 -18.85 27.52 -7.38
CA ASP A 515 -19.73 27.18 -8.49
C ASP A 515 -21.19 27.17 -8.00
N LYS A 516 -21.97 28.10 -8.54
CA LYS A 516 -23.38 28.32 -8.18
C LYS A 516 -24.30 27.20 -8.65
N THR A 517 -23.83 26.33 -9.54
CA THR A 517 -24.58 25.16 -10.02
C THR A 517 -24.46 23.95 -9.10
N LEU A 518 -23.44 23.92 -8.23
CA LEU A 518 -23.16 22.81 -7.31
C LEU A 518 -23.78 23.05 -5.93
N ILE A 519 -25.12 23.08 -5.90
CA ILE A 519 -25.91 23.20 -4.67
C ILE A 519 -25.95 21.85 -3.93
N ASP A 520 -25.95 21.90 -2.59
CA ASP A 520 -25.87 20.75 -1.66
C ASP A 520 -24.62 19.87 -1.82
N PHE A 521 -23.62 20.36 -2.54
CA PHE A 521 -22.36 19.67 -2.74
C PHE A 521 -21.22 20.47 -2.09
N PRO A 522 -20.43 19.89 -1.16
CA PRO A 522 -19.28 20.57 -0.59
C PRO A 522 -18.21 20.86 -1.66
N GLN A 523 -17.85 22.13 -1.81
CA GLN A 523 -16.86 22.61 -2.76
C GLN A 523 -15.59 23.04 -2.03
N MET A 524 -14.45 22.46 -2.38
CA MET A 524 -13.17 22.94 -1.85
C MET A 524 -12.70 24.13 -2.67
N LEU A 525 -12.64 25.31 -2.05
CA LEU A 525 -12.05 26.50 -2.64
C LEU A 525 -10.63 26.68 -2.11
N LYS A 526 -9.66 26.87 -3.01
CA LYS A 526 -8.29 27.18 -2.62
C LYS A 526 -7.58 28.05 -3.65
N ALA A 527 -6.67 28.90 -3.16
CA ALA A 527 -5.65 29.55 -3.95
C ALA A 527 -4.32 29.47 -3.22
N GLU A 528 -3.27 29.10 -3.95
CA GLU A 528 -1.96 28.75 -3.42
C GLU A 528 -0.87 29.58 -4.11
N ASN A 529 0.26 29.78 -3.43
CA ASN A 529 1.44 30.46 -3.96
C ASN A 529 1.17 31.90 -4.44
N ILE A 530 0.32 32.63 -3.72
CA ILE A 530 -0.01 34.02 -4.03
C ILE A 530 1.13 34.89 -3.51
N LYS A 531 1.80 35.63 -4.39
CA LYS A 531 2.82 36.58 -3.97
C LYS A 531 2.19 37.74 -3.20
N THR A 532 2.73 38.05 -2.03
CA THR A 532 2.29 39.21 -1.24
C THR A 532 2.69 40.49 -2.00
N PRO A 533 1.74 41.40 -2.28
CA PRO A 533 2.05 42.68 -2.94
C PRO A 533 3.04 43.51 -2.12
N GLN A 534 3.91 44.25 -2.81
CA GLN A 534 4.83 45.17 -2.17
C GLN A 534 4.06 46.25 -1.39
N GLY A 535 4.53 46.57 -0.18
CA GLY A 535 3.89 47.57 0.69
C GLY A 535 2.78 47.01 1.60
N THR A 536 2.46 45.72 1.49
CA THR A 536 1.53 45.07 2.40
C THR A 536 2.08 45.08 3.82
N SER A 537 1.27 45.61 4.74
CA SER A 537 1.50 45.58 6.19
C SER A 537 0.48 44.69 6.91
N TRP A 538 -0.70 44.48 6.32
CA TRP A 538 -1.75 43.65 6.90
C TRP A 538 -2.36 42.70 5.88
N ILE A 539 -2.68 41.49 6.34
CA ILE A 539 -3.39 40.47 5.57
C ILE A 539 -4.69 40.10 6.30
N GLN A 540 -5.76 39.88 5.55
CA GLN A 540 -7.08 39.58 6.11
C GLN A 540 -7.82 38.54 5.26
N PHE A 541 -8.32 37.48 5.90
CA PHE A 541 -9.16 36.46 5.26
C PHE A 541 -10.62 36.89 5.30
N GLU A 542 -11.36 36.67 4.22
CA GLU A 542 -12.74 37.11 4.07
C GLU A 542 -13.60 36.00 3.46
N PHE A 543 -14.78 35.77 4.04
CA PHE A 543 -15.85 34.99 3.43
C PHE A 543 -16.92 35.95 2.92
N ASN A 544 -17.13 35.94 1.60
CA ASN A 544 -17.91 36.92 0.86
C ASN A 544 -19.22 36.35 0.36
N PHE A 545 -20.26 37.16 0.47
CA PHE A 545 -21.58 36.82 -0.01
C PHE A 545 -22.30 38.06 -0.55
N SER A 546 -22.73 38.01 -1.80
CA SER A 546 -23.65 39.00 -2.37
C SER A 546 -25.02 38.38 -2.62
N ARG A 547 -26.07 39.12 -2.21
CA ARG A 547 -27.48 38.93 -2.57
C ARG A 547 -28.17 37.72 -1.94
N ASN A 548 -28.95 36.91 -2.68
CA ASN A 548 -29.90 35.95 -2.10
C ASN A 548 -29.23 34.59 -1.85
N GLY A 549 -29.33 34.06 -0.63
CA GLY A 549 -29.02 32.66 -0.34
C GLY A 549 -28.34 32.40 1.00
N HIS A 550 -27.86 31.16 1.16
CA HIS A 550 -27.22 30.65 2.37
C HIS A 550 -26.03 29.75 2.01
N ALA A 551 -24.86 30.08 2.55
CA ALA A 551 -23.63 29.32 2.35
C ALA A 551 -22.88 29.12 3.67
N ILE A 552 -22.25 27.95 3.82
CA ILE A 552 -21.48 27.56 4.99
C ILE A 552 -20.03 27.34 4.56
N LEU A 553 -19.10 28.03 5.21
CA LEU A 553 -17.67 27.80 5.13
C LEU A 553 -17.22 26.91 6.30
N THR A 554 -16.52 25.82 6.02
CA THR A 554 -15.90 24.95 7.04
C THR A 554 -14.40 24.84 6.81
N GLN A 555 -13.66 24.66 7.91
CA GLN A 555 -12.21 24.49 7.91
C GLN A 555 -11.46 25.63 7.18
N PRO A 556 -11.72 26.92 7.49
CA PRO A 556 -10.98 28.01 6.85
C PRO A 556 -9.47 27.91 7.16
N GLN A 557 -8.63 28.08 6.14
CA GLN A 557 -7.19 28.08 6.28
C GLN A 557 -6.58 29.32 5.62
N LEU A 558 -5.59 29.90 6.30
CA LEU A 558 -4.71 30.95 5.80
C LEU A 558 -3.29 30.61 6.21
N ASN A 559 -2.42 30.40 5.24
CA ASN A 559 -1.03 30.03 5.45
C ASN A 559 -0.10 31.02 4.77
N PHE A 560 0.98 31.39 5.44
CA PHE A 560 2.08 32.18 4.89
C PHE A 560 3.12 31.29 4.20
N THR A 561 2.65 30.36 3.38
CA THR A 561 3.44 29.36 2.64
C THR A 561 2.90 29.20 1.22
N PRO A 562 3.67 28.64 0.27
CA PRO A 562 3.22 28.41 -1.10
C PRO A 562 2.03 27.44 -1.23
N THR A 563 1.73 26.66 -0.19
CA THR A 563 0.62 25.69 -0.18
C THR A 563 -0.19 25.76 1.11
N LEU A 564 -1.43 25.30 1.05
CA LEU A 564 -2.29 25.07 2.21
C LEU A 564 -1.85 23.83 3.01
N GLY A 565 -2.31 23.74 4.26
CA GLY A 565 -2.14 22.55 5.08
C GLY A 565 -3.04 21.43 4.57
N GLN A 566 -2.72 20.18 4.90
CA GLN A 566 -3.60 19.07 4.55
C GLN A 566 -4.94 19.22 5.30
N TYR A 567 -6.03 19.16 4.55
CA TYR A 567 -7.37 19.01 5.13
C TYR A 567 -7.52 17.57 5.58
N SER A 568 -7.81 17.33 6.86
CA SER A 568 -8.16 15.99 7.32
C SER A 568 -9.46 15.54 6.64
N SER A 569 -9.44 14.36 6.03
CA SER A 569 -10.63 13.72 5.43
C SER A 569 -11.61 13.16 6.48
N CYS A 570 -11.19 13.13 7.74
CA CYS A 570 -12.06 12.90 8.88
C CYS A 570 -12.54 14.26 9.37
N ASP A 571 -13.65 14.73 8.82
CA ASP A 571 -14.70 15.56 9.45
C ASP A 571 -15.70 16.00 8.37
#